data_AF-A0A3N4MIJ5-F1
#
_entry.id   AF-A0A3N4MIJ5-F1
#
_cell.length_a   1.000
_cell.length_b   1.000
_cell.length_c   1.000
_cell.angle_alpha   90.00
_cell.angle_beta   90.00
_cell.angle_gamma   90.00
#
_symmetry.space_group_name_H-M   'P 1'
#
loop_
_entity.id
_entity.type
_entity.pdbx_description
1 polymer ?
#
loop_
_entity_poly.entity_id
_entity_poly.type
_entity_poly.pdbx_seq_one_letter_code
_entity_poly.pdbx_strand_id
1 'polypeptide(L)' 'MDLSKESTEKLGKDQAKFQNVLIAFVVVGLILAGVLIMLKAKFIHFVPLLVLPATFLPLVAKLKAIKTELKSRAKV' A
#
# COMPACT_ATOMS: atom_id res chain seq x y z
N MET A 1 10.21 14.78 -2.22
CA MET A 1 10.63 14.01 -1.03
C MET A 1 12.04 13.54 -1.32
N ASP A 2 13.04 14.15 -0.69
CA ASP A 2 14.45 13.84 -0.91
C ASP A 2 14.88 12.64 -0.05
N LEU A 3 14.77 11.44 -0.61
CA LEU A 3 15.13 10.20 0.09
C LEU A 3 16.62 10.14 0.43
N SER A 4 17.47 10.83 -0.32
CA SER A 4 18.93 10.90 -0.16
C SER A 4 19.37 11.59 1.14
N LYS A 5 18.52 12.45 1.73
CA LYS A 5 18.81 13.16 2.99
C LYS A 5 18.32 12.42 4.23
N GLU A 6 17.56 11.34 4.03
CA GLU A 6 16.85 10.65 5.09
C GLU A 6 17.70 9.49 5.64
N SER A 7 17.69 9.30 6.96
CA SER A 7 18.45 8.23 7.61
C SER A 7 17.90 6.85 7.22
N THR A 8 18.79 5.88 7.03
CA THR A 8 18.48 4.48 6.69
C THR A 8 17.47 3.87 7.66
N GLU A 9 17.49 4.29 8.92
CA GLU A 9 16.55 3.85 9.96
C GLU A 9 15.13 4.41 9.76
N LYS A 10 15.02 5.66 9.30
CA LYS A 10 13.72 6.29 8.96
C LYS A 10 13.15 5.70 7.68
N LEU A 11 13.99 5.49 6.66
CA LEU A 11 13.62 4.80 5.43
C LEU A 11 13.10 3.38 5.70
N GLY A 12 13.75 2.64 6.60
CA GLY A 12 13.29 1.31 7.02
C GLY A 12 11.94 1.34 7.75
N LYS A 13 11.75 2.28 8.68
CA LYS A 13 10.46 2.48 9.38
C LYS A 13 9.34 2.86 8.42
N ASP A 14 9.60 3.75 7.47
CA ASP A 14 8.59 4.20 6.53
C ASP A 14 8.28 3.13 5.48
N GLN A 15 9.27 2.33 5.05
CA GLN A 15 9.03 1.11 4.27
C GLN A 15 8.06 0.17 5.01
N ALA A 16 8.33 -0.13 6.29
CA ALA A 16 7.52 -1.04 7.08
C ALA A 16 6.09 -0.48 7.28
N LYS A 17 5.94 0.82 7.55
CA LYS A 17 4.62 1.47 7.63
C LYS A 17 3.84 1.36 6.33
N PHE A 18 4.43 1.74 5.21
CA PHE A 18 3.73 1.70 3.92
C PHE A 18 3.38 0.27 3.49
N GLN A 19 4.25 -0.70 3.79
CA GLN A 19 3.96 -2.11 3.56
C GLN A 19 2.81 -2.60 4.46
N ASN A 20 2.81 -2.24 5.74
CA ASN A 20 1.70 -2.58 6.66
C ASN A 20 0.38 -1.93 6.24
N VAL A 21 0.41 -0.69 5.77
CA VAL A 21 -0.79 0.01 5.25
C VAL A 21 -1.34 -0.71 4.01
N LEU A 22 -0.47 -1.12 3.08
CA LEU A 22 -0.90 -1.90 1.90
C LEU A 22 -1.52 -3.24 2.29
N ILE A 23 -0.93 -3.95 3.25
CA ILE A 23 -1.48 -5.22 3.74
C ILE A 23 -2.83 -5.01 4.42
N ALA A 24 -2.92 -4.04 5.33
CA ALA A 24 -4.17 -3.71 6.02
C ALA A 24 -5.27 -3.34 5.01
N PHE A 25 -4.93 -2.58 3.98
CA PHE A 25 -5.86 -2.22 2.92
C PHE A 25 -6.39 -3.44 2.15
N VAL A 26 -5.53 -4.39 1.78
CA VAL A 26 -5.95 -5.63 1.11
C VAL A 26 -6.88 -6.45 2.01
N VAL A 27 -6.53 -6.58 3.30
CA VAL A 27 -7.35 -7.32 4.29
C VAL A 27 -8.72 -6.68 4.44
N VAL A 28 -8.78 -5.36 4.63
CA VAL A 28 -10.05 -4.61 4.72
C VAL A 28 -10.88 -4.74 3.45
N GLY A 29 -10.23 -4.66 2.28
CA GLY A 29 -10.88 -4.85 0.97
C GLY A 29 -11.53 -6.24 0.85
N LEU A 30 -10.84 -7.31 1.26
CA LEU A 30 -11.39 -8.66 1.25
C LEU A 30 -12.57 -8.83 2.21
N ILE A 31 -12.50 -8.23 3.40
CA ILE A 31 -13.61 -8.25 4.37
C ILE A 31 -14.83 -7.54 3.77
N LEU A 32 -14.65 -6.34 3.20
CA LEU A 32 -15.74 -5.59 2.56
C LEU A 32 -16.35 -6.36 1.38
N ALA A 33 -15.52 -7.00 0.55
CA ALA A 33 -15.99 -7.84 -0.54
C ALA A 33 -16.82 -9.02 -0.01
N GLY A 34 -16.34 -9.71 1.03
CA GLY A 34 -17.03 -10.82 1.67
C GLY A 34 -18.39 -10.40 2.26
N VAL A 35 -18.44 -9.24 2.92
CA VAL A 35 -19.69 -8.68 3.47
C VAL A 35 -20.68 -8.37 2.34
N LEU A 36 -20.24 -7.73 1.25
CA LEU A 36 -21.11 -7.43 0.11
C LEU A 36 -21.65 -8.69 -0.57
N ILE A 37 -20.85 -9.76 -0.67
CA ILE A 37 -21.28 -11.06 -1.18
C ILE A 37 -22.33 -11.67 -0.25
N MET A 38 -22.08 -11.68 1.07
CA MET A 38 -23.03 -12.20 2.07
C MET A 38 -24.37 -11.45 2.05
N LEU A 39 -24.34 -10.13 1.87
CA LEU A 39 -25.54 -9.29 1.77
C LEU A 39 -26.27 -9.42 0.41
N LYS A 40 -25.76 -10.22 -0.54
CA LYS A 40 -26.25 -10.29 -1.93
C LYS A 40 -26.39 -8.90 -2.55
N ALA A 41 -25.44 -8.01 -2.25
CA ALA A 41 -25.47 -6.64 -2.71
C ALA A 41 -25.39 -6.57 -4.23
N LYS A 42 -26.09 -5.59 -4.84
CA LYS A 42 -26.01 -5.35 -6.29
C LYS A 42 -24.58 -4.99 -6.68
N PHE A 43 -24.15 -5.40 -7.87
CA PHE A 43 -22.81 -5.15 -8.41
C PHE A 43 -22.32 -3.70 -8.28
N ILE A 44 -23.23 -2.72 -8.34
CA ILE A 44 -22.88 -1.30 -8.16
C ILE A 44 -22.17 -0.99 -6.83
N HIS A 45 -22.41 -1.79 -5.78
CA HIS A 45 -21.76 -1.63 -4.48
C HIS A 45 -20.31 -2.16 -4.46
N PHE A 46 -19.90 -2.93 -5.48
CA PHE A 46 -18.52 -3.39 -5.65
C PHE A 46 -17.66 -2.37 -6.42
N VAL A 47 -18.28 -1.40 -7.12
CA VAL A 47 -17.54 -0.37 -7.89
C VAL A 47 -16.54 0.40 -7.01
N PRO A 48 -16.89 0.85 -5.79
CA PRO A 48 -15.91 1.48 -4.90
C PRO A 48 -14.72 0.58 -4.56
N LEU A 49 -14.94 -0.73 -4.38
CA LEU A 49 -13.84 -1.69 -4.14
C LEU A 49 -12.91 -1.83 -5.35
N LEU A 50 -13.42 -1.69 -6.57
CA LEU A 50 -12.60 -1.77 -7.78
C LEU A 50 -11.78 -0.50 -8.02
N VAL A 51 -12.29 0.67 -7.61
CA VAL A 51 -11.59 1.95 -7.75
C VAL A 51 -10.59 2.20 -6.61
N LEU A 52 -10.87 1.66 -5.42
CA LEU A 52 -10.02 1.79 -4.23
C LEU A 52 -8.53 1.47 -4.49
N PRO A 53 -8.14 0.39 -5.19
CA PRO A 53 -6.73 0.12 -5.52
C PRO A 53 -6.02 1.26 -6.27
N ALA A 54 -6.72 2.02 -7.12
CA ALA A 54 -6.13 3.12 -7.87
C ALA A 54 -5.65 4.25 -6.94
N THR A 55 -6.35 4.46 -5.82
CA THR A 55 -5.98 5.47 -4.81
C THR A 55 -4.65 5.15 -4.10
N PHE A 56 -4.20 3.90 -4.13
CA PHE A 56 -2.97 3.45 -3.48
C PHE A 56 -1.77 3.35 -4.43
N LEU A 57 -1.94 3.58 -5.74
CA LEU A 57 -0.83 3.62 -6.70
C LEU A 57 0.33 4.54 -6.29
N PRO A 58 0.08 5.77 -5.77
CA PRO A 58 1.16 6.64 -5.31
C PRO A 58 1.93 6.05 -4.12
N LEU A 59 1.25 5.31 -3.25
CA LEU A 59 1.84 4.65 -2.09
C LEU A 59 2.77 3.50 -2.51
N VAL A 60 2.34 2.70 -3.50
CA VAL A 60 3.14 1.62 -4.08
C VAL A 60 4.39 2.19 -4.77
N ALA A 61 4.25 3.29 -5.52
CA ALA A 61 5.38 3.98 -6.15
C ALA A 61 6.40 4.48 -5.11
N LYS A 62 5.92 5.10 -4.02
CA LYS A 62 6.77 5.52 -2.89
C LYS A 62 7.49 4.35 -2.23
N LEU A 63 6.78 3.25 -1.97
CA LEU A 63 7.36 2.04 -1.38
C LEU A 63 8.48 1.47 -2.26
N LYS A 64 8.27 1.43 -3.58
CA LYS A 64 9.27 0.96 -4.55
C LYS A 64 10.51 1.85 -4.55
N ALA A 65 10.34 3.17 -4.52
CA ALA A 65 11.44 4.12 -4.44
C ALA A 65 12.27 3.93 -3.14
N ILE A 66 11.61 3.81 -1.99
CA ILE A 66 12.27 3.57 -0.69
C ILE A 66 13.03 2.24 -0.69
N LYS A 67 12.42 1.16 -1.19
CA LYS A 67 13.09 -0.15 -1.32
C LYS A 67 14.32 -0.10 -2.23
N THR A 68 14.24 0.68 -3.31
CA THR A 68 15.34 0.85 -4.27
C THR A 68 16.49 1.62 -3.64
N GLU A 69 16.20 2.71 -2.92
CA GLU A 69 17.18 3.50 -2.18
C GLU A 69 17.87 2.67 -1.07
N LEU A 70 17.09 1.93 -0.26
CA LEU A 70 17.66 1.04 0.77
C LEU A 70 18.53 -0.06 0.17
N LYS A 71 18.12 -0.65 -0.95
CA LYS A 71 18.92 -1.67 -1.66
C LYS A 71 20.20 -1.09 -2.25
N SER A 72 20.16 0.15 -2.74
CA SER A 72 21.35 0.87 -3.23
C SER A 72 22.37 1.07 -2.10
N ARG A 73 21.91 1.54 -0.93
CA ARG A 73 22.75 1.77 0.25
C ARG A 73 23.31 0.49 0.86
N ALA A 74 22.59 -0.63 0.79
CA ALA A 74 23.07 -1.93 1.28
C ALA A 74 24.10 -2.60 0.35
N LYS A 75 24.31 -2.06 -0.86
CA LYS A 75 25.28 -2.57 -1.85
C LYS A 75 26.61 -1.80 -1.84
N VAL A 76 26.68 -0.73 -1.03
CA VAL A 76 27.88 0.07 -0.72
C VAL A 76 28.42 -0.40 0.62
#